data_AF-A0A7C3P9T4-F1
#
_entry.id   AF-A0A7C3P9T4-F1
#
_cell.length_a   1.000
_cell.length_b   1.000
_cell.length_c   1.000
_cell.angle_alpha   90.00
_cell.angle_beta   90.00
_cell.angle_gamma   90.00
#
_symmetry.space_group_name_H-M   'P 1'
#
loop_
_entity.id
_entity.type
_entity.pdbx_description
1 polymer ?
#
loop_
_entity_poly.entity_id
_entity_poly.type
_entity_poly.pdbx_seq_one_letter_code
_entity_poly.pdbx_strand_id
1 'polypeptide(L)'
;MRILPPLLALVSLIALPAGPGQAAPPAAAPTPPPATGTVALRAQPPQPQTVVEADEIAYDSATNTVTARGNVRVTHPQFRLFADSV
;
A
#
# COMPACT_ATOMS: atom_id res chain seq x y z
N MET A 1 3.40 -13.40 15.56
CA MET A 1 3.37 -14.43 14.50
C MET A 1 3.48 -13.72 13.15
N ARG A 2 4.69 -13.64 12.58
CA ARG A 2 4.98 -13.08 11.24
C ARG A 2 5.48 -14.23 10.38
N ILE A 3 4.83 -14.51 9.25
CA ILE A 3 5.37 -15.37 8.20
C ILE A 3 4.86 -14.84 6.84
N LEU A 4 5.80 -14.47 5.97
CA LEU A 4 5.62 -14.04 4.57
C LEU A 4 5.50 -15.28 3.63
N PRO A 5 5.06 -15.13 2.36
CA PRO A 5 4.49 -16.17 1.48
C PRO A 5 5.53 -16.84 0.57
N PRO A 6 5.08 -17.66 -0.39
CA PRO A 6 5.65 -17.56 -1.73
C PRO A 6 4.61 -17.56 -2.85
N LEU A 7 4.75 -16.52 -3.67
CA LEU A 7 4.59 -16.47 -5.12
C LEU A 7 4.66 -17.85 -5.80
N LEU A 8 3.58 -18.28 -6.47
CA LEU A 8 3.67 -19.33 -7.48
C LEU A 8 3.21 -18.80 -8.84
N ALA A 9 4.21 -18.68 -9.70
CA ALA A 9 4.07 -18.45 -11.11
C ALA A 9 3.33 -19.60 -11.79
N LEU A 10 2.46 -19.28 -12.75
CA LEU A 10 2.12 -20.22 -13.81
C LEU A 10 2.36 -19.56 -15.15
N VAL A 11 3.58 -19.78 -15.65
CA VAL A 11 3.90 -19.73 -17.08
C VAL A 11 3.15 -20.88 -17.74
N SER A 12 2.40 -20.60 -18.80
CA SER A 12 1.96 -21.63 -19.74
C SER A 12 2.34 -21.23 -21.16
N LEU A 13 3.45 -21.85 -21.55
CA LEU A 13 4.09 -21.94 -22.84
C LEU A 13 3.28 -22.88 -23.74
N ILE A 14 2.89 -22.43 -24.94
CA ILE A 14 2.60 -23.36 -26.05
C ILE A 14 3.06 -22.71 -27.36
N ALA A 15 4.04 -23.34 -27.99
CA ALA A 15 4.61 -23.03 -29.30
C ALA A 15 3.91 -23.86 -30.39
N LEU A 16 3.74 -23.33 -31.62
CA LEU A 16 3.48 -24.07 -32.88
C LEU A 16 3.61 -23.10 -34.11
N PRO A 17 3.74 -23.54 -35.38
CA PRO A 17 4.99 -23.49 -36.16
C PRO A 17 5.01 -22.60 -37.44
N ALA A 18 6.25 -22.36 -37.91
CA ALA A 18 6.78 -22.06 -39.25
C ALA A 18 5.88 -21.58 -40.42
N GLY A 19 6.28 -20.43 -41.00
CA GLY A 19 6.06 -20.07 -42.41
C GLY A 19 7.10 -19.01 -42.87
N PRO A 20 7.78 -19.15 -44.03
CA PRO A 20 8.69 -18.13 -44.54
C PRO A 20 7.88 -17.13 -45.37
N GLY A 21 7.33 -16.13 -44.70
CA GLY A 21 6.62 -15.02 -45.33
C GLY A 21 7.27 -13.71 -44.90
N GLN A 22 8.41 -13.37 -45.48
CA GLN A 22 8.99 -12.03 -45.37
C GLN A 22 8.10 -11.05 -46.14
N ALA A 23 7.09 -10.51 -45.46
CA ALA A 23 6.52 -9.21 -45.79
C ALA A 23 7.12 -8.22 -44.78
N ALA A 24 8.05 -7.40 -45.26
CA ALA A 24 8.57 -6.29 -44.48
C ALA A 24 7.39 -5.40 -44.04
N PRO A 25 7.16 -5.19 -42.73
CA PRO A 25 6.15 -4.24 -42.30
C PRO A 25 6.57 -2.84 -42.78
N PRO A 26 5.65 -2.02 -43.31
CA PRO A 26 5.93 -0.61 -43.56
C PRO A 26 6.39 -0.02 -42.23
N ALA A 27 7.49 0.74 -42.27
CA ALA A 27 8.05 1.40 -41.10
C ALA A 27 6.94 2.21 -40.40
N ALA A 28 6.35 1.61 -39.37
CA ALA A 28 5.41 2.25 -38.51
C ALA A 28 6.17 3.40 -37.87
N ALA A 29 5.67 4.62 -38.07
CA ALA A 29 6.06 5.76 -37.26
C ALA A 29 6.11 5.29 -35.79
N PRO A 30 7.14 5.65 -35.02
CA PRO A 30 7.24 5.22 -33.63
C PRO A 30 5.94 5.61 -32.94
N THR A 31 5.13 4.62 -32.57
CA THR A 31 4.02 4.84 -31.67
C THR A 31 4.63 5.44 -30.41
N PRO A 32 4.12 6.59 -29.93
CA PRO A 32 4.57 7.09 -28.64
C PRO A 32 4.42 5.93 -27.65
N PRO A 33 5.47 5.60 -26.89
CA PRO A 33 5.37 4.54 -25.90
C PRO A 33 4.15 4.84 -25.03
N PRO A 34 3.38 3.82 -24.61
CA PRO A 34 2.34 4.04 -23.62
C PRO A 34 3.01 4.79 -22.48
N ALA A 35 2.52 5.99 -22.19
CA ALA A 35 2.97 6.74 -21.04
C ALA A 35 2.59 5.88 -19.84
N THR A 36 3.50 4.99 -19.44
CA THR A 36 3.46 4.30 -18.18
C THR A 36 3.42 5.43 -17.17
N GLY A 37 2.22 5.73 -16.69
CA GLY A 37 2.00 6.75 -15.69
C GLY A 37 2.73 6.28 -14.45
N THR A 38 4.01 6.60 -14.36
CA THR A 38 4.79 6.44 -13.15
C THR A 38 4.14 7.40 -12.18
N VAL A 39 3.27 6.89 -11.32
CA VAL A 39 2.80 7.61 -10.15
C VAL A 39 4.06 7.83 -9.33
N ALA A 40 4.71 8.97 -9.54
CA ALA A 40 5.87 9.36 -8.77
C ALA A 40 5.36 9.48 -7.35
N LEU A 41 5.65 8.47 -6.52
CA LEU A 41 5.39 8.47 -5.10
C LEU A 41 6.20 9.63 -4.53
N ARG A 42 5.60 10.81 -4.50
CA ARG A 42 6.15 11.97 -3.82
C ARG A 42 6.45 11.49 -2.42
N ALA A 43 7.72 11.55 -2.01
CA ALA A 43 8.11 11.25 -0.65
C ALA A 43 7.30 12.18 0.27
N GLN A 44 6.23 11.65 0.85
CA GLN A 44 5.43 12.37 1.81
C GLN A 44 6.30 12.49 3.06
N PRO A 45 6.54 13.70 3.58
CA PRO A 45 7.28 13.86 4.82
C PRO A 45 6.60 13.00 5.90
N PRO A 46 7.38 12.38 6.81
CA PRO A 46 6.83 11.55 7.88
C PRO A 46 5.81 12.37 8.66
N GLN A 47 4.55 11.94 8.60
CA GLN A 47 3.47 12.62 9.31
C GLN A 47 3.67 12.38 10.81
N PRO A 48 3.41 13.40 11.65
CA PRO A 48 3.47 13.21 13.09
C PRO A 48 2.45 12.14 13.51
N GLN A 49 2.94 11.03 14.05
CA GLN A 49 2.11 9.92 14.52
C GLN A 49 1.72 10.16 15.97
N THR A 50 0.43 10.08 16.27
CA THR A 50 -0.09 10.01 17.63
C THR A 50 -0.29 8.56 18.01
N VAL A 51 0.25 8.16 19.16
CA VAL A 51 0.06 6.83 19.73
C VAL A 51 -0.80 6.95 20.98
N VAL A 52 -1.80 6.08 21.09
CA VAL A 52 -2.68 5.99 22.27
C VAL A 52 -2.50 4.60 22.88
N GLU A 53 -2.19 4.57 24.16
CA GLU A 53 -2.01 3.36 24.97
C GLU A 53 -3.02 3.40 26.13
N ALA A 54 -3.67 2.28 26.43
CA ALA A 54 -4.62 2.14 27.53
C ALA A 54 -4.77 0.66 27.91
N ASP A 55 -5.43 0.40 29.04
CA ASP A 55 -5.78 -0.96 29.47
C ASP A 55 -6.87 -1.56 28.56
N GLU A 56 -7.88 -0.76 28.24
CA GLU A 56 -8.99 -1.13 27.36
C GLU A 56 -9.15 -0.11 26.22
N ILE A 57 -9.28 -0.59 24.98
CA ILE A 57 -9.51 0.21 23.78
C ILE A 57 -10.67 -0.40 22.99
N ALA A 58 -11.74 0.39 22.79
CA ALA A 58 -12.89 0.02 21.98
C ALA A 58 -13.01 0.96 20.77
N TYR A 59 -13.21 0.40 19.58
CA TYR A 59 -13.46 1.17 18.37
C TYR A 59 -14.89 0.94 17.89
N ASP A 60 -15.66 2.01 17.79
CA ASP A 60 -16.97 2.03 17.18
C ASP A 60 -16.85 2.50 15.73
N SER A 61 -17.06 1.60 14.77
CA SER A 61 -16.95 1.93 13.34
C SER A 61 -18.17 2.67 12.79
N ALA A 62 -19.31 2.64 13.49
CA ALA A 62 -20.52 3.32 13.06
C ALA A 62 -20.40 4.85 13.24
N THR A 63 -19.75 5.27 14.32
CA THR A 63 -19.50 6.67 14.69
C THR A 63 -18.04 7.08 14.47
N ASN A 64 -17.17 6.15 14.10
CA ASN A 64 -15.73 6.34 13.94
C ASN A 64 -15.07 6.92 15.21
N THR A 65 -15.47 6.38 16.36
CA THR A 65 -15.02 6.83 17.68
C THR A 65 -14.16 5.75 18.33
N VAL A 66 -13.06 6.18 18.95
CA VAL A 66 -12.23 5.32 19.80
C VAL A 66 -12.47 5.74 21.25
N THR A 67 -12.84 4.79 22.10
CA THR A 67 -12.92 4.98 23.55
C THR A 67 -11.79 4.20 24.19
N ALA A 68 -11.02 4.86 25.06
CA ALA A 68 -9.94 4.22 25.79
C ALA A 68 -10.10 4.43 27.30
N ARG A 69 -9.85 3.38 28.09
CA ARG A 69 -10.06 3.38 29.55
C ARG A 69 -8.93 2.70 30.29
N GLY A 70 -8.66 3.20 31.48
CA GLY A 70 -7.61 2.71 32.38
C GLY A 70 -6.23 3.14 31.89
N ASN A 71 -5.52 3.90 32.74
CA ASN A 71 -4.12 4.28 32.52
C ASN A 71 -3.83 4.82 31.11
N VAL A 72 -4.72 5.65 30.58
CA VAL A 72 -4.63 6.17 29.22
C VAL A 72 -3.42 7.09 29.08
N ARG A 73 -2.62 6.84 28.05
CA ARG A 73 -1.45 7.63 27.67
C ARG A 73 -1.51 7.96 26.20
N VAL A 74 -1.51 9.26 25.90
CA VAL A 74 -1.42 9.76 24.53
C VAL A 74 -0.02 10.33 24.32
N THR A 75 0.72 9.75 23.38
CA THR A 75 2.05 10.21 22.98
C THR A 75 1.97 10.84 21.60
N HIS A 76 2.21 12.15 21.55
CA HIS A 76 2.37 12.93 20.32
C HIS A 76 3.80 13.47 20.24
N PRO A 77 4.32 13.86 19.06
CA PRO A 77 5.68 14.40 18.96
C PRO A 77 5.92 15.66 19.80
N GLN A 78 4.88 16.44 20.11
CA GLN A 78 5.00 17.72 20.83
C GLN A 78 4.57 17.64 22.30
N PHE A 79 3.77 16.65 22.66
CA PHE A 79 3.19 16.57 23.99
C PHE A 79 2.88 15.13 24.39
N ARG A 80 2.73 14.94 25.70
CA ARG A 80 2.25 13.70 26.28
C ARG A 80 1.10 14.02 27.22
N LEU A 81 -0.01 13.29 27.06
CA LEU A 81 -1.17 13.41 27.93
C LEU A 81 -1.35 12.10 28.71
N PHE A 82 -1.78 12.25 29.96
CA PHE A 82 -2.17 11.16 30.83
C PHE A 82 -3.61 11.39 31.25
N ALA A 83 -4.43 10.36 31.15
CA ALA A 83 -5.84 10.40 31.50
C ALA A 83 -6.25 9.04 32.08
N ASP A 84 -7.38 9.02 32.76
CA ASP A 84 -7.99 7.76 33.19
C ASP A 84 -8.90 7.17 32.08
N SER A 85 -9.56 8.04 31.32
CA SER A 85 -10.47 7.68 30.23
C SER A 85 -10.55 8.78 29.16
N VAL A 86 -10.75 8.41 27.89
CA VAL A 86 -10.95 9.31 26.75
C VAL A 86 -12.02 8.79 25.79
#